data_AF-A0A969FP11-F1
#
_entry.id   AF-A0A969FP11-F1
#
_cell.length_a   1.000
_cell.length_b   1.000
_cell.length_c   1.000
_cell.angle_alpha   90.00
_cell.angle_beta   90.00
_cell.angle_gamma   90.00
#
_symmetry.space_group_name_H-M   'P 1'
#
loop_
_entity.id
_entity.type
_entity.pdbx_description
1 polymer ?
#
loop_
_entity_poly.entity_id
_entity_poly.type
_entity_poly.pdbx_seq_one_letter_code
_entity_poly.pdbx_strand_id
1 'polypeptide(L)'
;MRVDYVDDAANGVTDGAKDTRLTWSAPLESAWGLETAVVSFEVYGSSTTPAFRAEASTLLATRPVSTPFWTHELAPASPKNWYYTVVGIDANGLRSPASSAFPESVSDLRLRVPDGSPATLELRWTGVEGGLNGAPGPAIEKYNLYGRPSLLPRAECSDANRLATFGSLGRGQEHVFETPLTSGAFVSYQLLSQDYKGTEAVW
;
A
#
# COMPACT_ATOMS: atom_id res chain seq x y z
N MET A 1 1.73 3.59 12.15
CA MET A 1 0.59 3.66 13.10
C MET A 1 0.80 2.60 14.17
N ARG A 2 0.43 2.90 15.43
CA ARG A 2 0.40 1.98 16.57
C ARG A 2 -1.04 1.81 17.05
N VAL A 3 -1.41 0.60 17.45
CA VAL A 3 -2.74 0.25 17.98
C VAL A 3 -2.58 -0.32 19.38
N ASP A 4 -3.29 0.24 20.35
CA ASP A 4 -3.27 -0.20 21.74
C ASP A 4 -4.71 -0.37 22.27
N TYR A 5 -4.93 -1.36 23.14
CA TYR A 5 -6.15 -1.40 23.95
C TYR A 5 -6.01 -0.44 25.11
N VAL A 6 -7.04 0.36 25.37
CA VAL A 6 -7.11 1.27 26.52
C VAL A 6 -8.29 0.91 27.39
N ASP A 7 -8.17 1.18 28.69
CA ASP A 7 -9.28 0.95 29.62
C ASP A 7 -10.41 1.95 29.36
N ASP A 8 -11.63 1.48 29.67
CA ASP A 8 -12.99 2.03 29.53
C ASP A 8 -13.27 3.43 30.16
N ALA A 9 -12.26 4.27 30.25
CA ALA A 9 -12.40 5.64 30.77
C ALA A 9 -11.43 6.62 30.08
N ALA A 10 -10.67 6.16 29.08
CA ALA A 10 -9.59 6.93 28.48
C ALA A 10 -10.07 8.10 27.60
N ASN A 11 -11.37 8.24 27.38
CA ASN A 11 -12.03 9.26 26.55
C ASN A 11 -13.14 10.06 27.28
N GLY A 12 -13.51 9.70 28.52
CA GLY A 12 -14.57 10.35 29.29
C GLY A 12 -15.97 9.72 29.21
N VAL A 13 -16.13 8.55 28.59
CA VAL A 13 -17.34 7.73 28.62
C VAL A 13 -16.97 6.35 29.18
N THR A 14 -17.84 5.76 30.01
CA THR A 14 -17.59 4.46 30.67
C THR A 14 -18.78 3.55 30.41
N ASP A 15 -18.57 2.45 29.69
CA ASP A 15 -19.59 1.50 29.26
C ASP A 15 -19.29 0.02 29.60
N GLY A 16 -18.15 -0.23 30.23
CA GLY A 16 -17.67 -1.52 30.71
C GLY A 16 -16.70 -2.23 29.77
N ALA A 17 -16.40 -1.70 28.58
CA ALA A 17 -15.56 -2.35 27.57
C ALA A 17 -14.24 -1.62 27.32
N LYS A 18 -13.19 -2.36 26.94
CA LYS A 18 -11.92 -1.74 26.51
C LYS A 18 -12.10 -1.05 25.16
N ASP A 19 -11.44 0.07 24.96
CA ASP A 19 -11.42 0.76 23.68
C ASP A 19 -10.18 0.44 22.86
N THR A 20 -10.22 0.79 21.57
CA THR A 20 -9.04 0.74 20.70
C THR A 20 -8.50 2.14 20.47
N ARG A 21 -7.27 2.41 20.90
CA ARG A 21 -6.56 3.66 20.61
C ARG A 21 -5.60 3.46 19.43
N LEU A 22 -5.76 4.32 18.44
CA LEU A 22 -4.82 4.50 17.34
C LEU A 22 -3.92 5.70 17.64
N THR A 23 -2.61 5.52 17.49
CA THR A 23 -1.61 6.60 17.58
C THR A 23 -0.74 6.59 16.33
N TRP A 24 -0.39 7.77 15.81
CA TRP A 24 0.44 7.90 14.61
C TRP A 24 1.38 9.09 14.72
N SER A 25 2.24 9.25 13.71
CA SER A 25 3.10 10.42 13.54
C SER A 25 2.68 11.14 12.26
N ALA A 26 2.82 12.47 12.24
CA ALA A 26 2.66 13.23 11.02
C ALA A 26 3.85 12.93 10.08
N PRO A 27 3.62 12.52 8.82
CA PRO A 27 4.69 12.51 7.84
C PRO A 27 5.16 13.94 7.59
N LEU A 28 6.48 14.13 7.43
CA LEU A 28 7.11 15.41 7.10
C LEU A 28 7.30 15.59 5.59
N GLU A 29 7.06 14.53 4.83
CA GLU A 29 7.24 14.47 3.38
C GLU A 29 5.98 13.89 2.72
N SER A 30 5.70 14.38 1.52
CA SER A 30 4.64 13.86 0.66
C SER A 30 5.04 12.50 0.09
N ALA A 31 4.09 11.84 -0.58
CA ALA A 31 4.37 10.62 -1.34
C ALA A 31 5.43 10.81 -2.46
N TRP A 32 5.84 12.05 -2.73
CA TRP A 32 6.81 12.44 -3.74
C TRP A 32 8.19 12.77 -3.16
N GLY A 33 8.42 12.57 -1.86
CA GLY A 33 9.66 12.96 -1.18
C GLY A 33 9.88 14.47 -1.08
N LEU A 34 8.84 15.26 -1.39
CA LEU A 34 8.84 16.70 -1.20
C LEU A 34 8.35 17.02 0.21
N GLU A 35 8.99 17.99 0.87
CA GLU A 35 8.54 18.52 2.16
C GLU A 35 7.05 18.90 2.08
N THR A 36 6.27 18.42 3.04
CA THR A 36 4.85 18.73 3.13
C THR A 36 4.43 18.94 4.57
N ALA A 37 3.46 19.83 4.77
CA ALA A 37 2.88 20.09 6.07
C ALA A 37 1.48 19.48 6.12
N VAL A 38 1.32 18.41 6.91
CA VAL A 38 0.01 17.84 7.23
C VAL A 38 -0.72 18.78 8.19
N VAL A 39 -1.94 19.16 7.85
CA VAL A 39 -2.79 20.06 8.66
C VAL A 39 -3.89 19.31 9.40
N SER A 40 -4.34 18.16 8.88
CA SER A 40 -5.34 17.32 9.53
C SER A 40 -5.17 15.85 9.17
N PHE A 41 -5.86 14.99 9.91
CA PHE A 41 -5.94 13.56 9.69
C PHE A 41 -7.39 13.12 9.53
N GLU A 42 -7.62 12.15 8.66
CA GLU A 42 -8.86 11.38 8.58
C GLU A 42 -8.58 9.96 9.01
N VAL A 43 -9.40 9.45 9.92
CA VAL A 43 -9.34 8.07 10.40
C VAL A 43 -10.48 7.29 9.78
N TYR A 44 -10.13 6.24 9.07
CA TYR A 44 -11.10 5.34 8.47
C TYR A 44 -11.02 3.96 9.09
N GLY A 45 -12.11 3.22 9.03
CA GLY A 45 -12.07 1.81 9.39
C GLY A 45 -13.21 0.98 8.82
N SER A 46 -13.01 -0.32 8.86
CA SER A 46 -13.98 -1.32 8.43
C SER A 46 -13.88 -2.55 9.31
N SER A 47 -15.02 -3.19 9.52
CA SER A 47 -15.12 -4.47 10.21
C SER A 47 -15.15 -5.69 9.29
N THR A 48 -15.24 -5.47 7.98
CA THR A 48 -15.55 -6.54 7.02
C THR A 48 -14.34 -7.00 6.24
N THR A 49 -13.43 -6.09 5.88
CA THR A 49 -12.26 -6.40 5.05
C THR A 49 -11.11 -5.42 5.32
N PRO A 50 -9.85 -5.88 5.30
CA PRO A 50 -8.68 -5.00 5.33
C PRO A 50 -8.54 -4.15 4.06
N ALA A 51 -9.16 -4.53 2.94
CA ALA A 51 -9.09 -3.83 1.65
C ALA A 51 -10.23 -2.81 1.46
N PHE A 52 -10.71 -2.20 2.54
CA PHE A 52 -11.78 -1.21 2.48
C PHE A 52 -11.30 0.11 1.86
N ARG A 53 -12.23 0.86 1.26
CA ARG A 53 -11.94 2.16 0.64
C ARG A 53 -11.96 3.26 1.69
N ALA A 54 -11.04 4.21 1.63
CA ALA A 54 -11.02 5.39 2.48
C ALA A 54 -11.95 6.48 1.92
N GLU A 55 -13.25 6.33 2.18
CA GLU A 55 -14.34 7.14 1.64
C GLU A 55 -15.36 7.50 2.74
N ALA A 56 -16.38 8.29 2.42
CA ALA A 56 -17.33 8.80 3.41
C ALA A 56 -18.04 7.69 4.22
N SER A 57 -18.26 6.52 3.63
CA SER A 57 -18.93 5.38 4.28
C SER A 57 -18.08 4.69 5.35
N THR A 58 -16.75 4.88 5.31
CA THR A 58 -15.78 4.26 6.23
C THR A 58 -15.06 5.29 7.09
N LEU A 59 -15.39 6.57 6.95
CA LEU A 59 -14.82 7.66 7.75
C LEU A 59 -15.36 7.57 9.18
N LEU A 60 -14.45 7.39 10.14
CA LEU A 60 -14.78 7.30 11.55
C LEU A 60 -14.53 8.62 12.28
N ALA A 61 -13.48 9.35 11.90
CA ALA A 61 -13.16 10.64 12.51
C ALA A 61 -12.27 11.53 11.64
N THR A 62 -12.34 12.83 11.91
CA THR A 62 -11.34 13.81 11.47
C THR A 62 -10.64 14.38 12.71
N ARG A 63 -9.31 14.51 12.65
CA ARG A 63 -8.48 15.01 13.75
C ARG A 63 -7.57 16.15 13.28
N PRO A 64 -7.36 17.19 14.10
CA PRO A 64 -6.32 18.18 13.82
C PRO A 64 -4.93 17.57 14.00
N VAL A 65 -3.92 18.14 13.33
CA VAL A 65 -2.52 17.67 13.44
C VAL A 65 -2.00 17.69 14.89
N SER A 66 -2.51 18.59 15.73
CA SER A 66 -2.19 18.69 17.16
C SER A 66 -2.65 17.47 17.99
N THR A 67 -3.42 16.55 17.41
CA THR A 67 -3.97 15.39 18.10
C THR A 67 -3.71 14.13 17.27
N PRO A 68 -2.47 13.59 17.28
CA PRO A 68 -2.06 12.46 16.45
C PRO A 68 -2.51 11.11 17.04
N PHE A 69 -3.73 11.09 17.59
CA PHE A 69 -4.36 9.90 18.14
C PHE A 69 -5.89 9.99 18.06
N TRP A 70 -6.52 8.82 18.01
CA TRP A 70 -7.98 8.66 18.07
C TRP A 70 -8.34 7.37 18.80
N THR A 71 -9.43 7.41 19.55
CA THR A 71 -9.96 6.24 20.27
C THR A 71 -11.27 5.83 19.60
N HIS A 72 -11.36 4.55 19.24
CA HIS A 72 -12.58 3.91 18.79
C HIS A 72 -13.26 3.22 19.98
N GLU A 73 -14.37 3.80 20.40
CA GLU A 73 -15.25 3.25 21.44
C GLU A 73 -15.82 1.91 21.00
N LEU A 74 -15.92 0.96 21.93
CA LEU A 74 -16.59 -0.33 21.72
C LEU A 74 -16.06 -1.17 20.55
N ALA A 75 -14.94 -0.77 19.93
CA ALA A 75 -14.39 -1.48 18.77
C ALA A 75 -14.16 -2.98 19.00
N PRO A 76 -13.64 -3.45 20.16
CA PRO A 76 -13.52 -4.88 20.41
C PRO A 76 -14.83 -5.54 20.87
N ALA A 77 -15.89 -4.78 21.19
CA ALA A 77 -17.13 -5.33 21.74
C ALA A 77 -18.00 -6.02 20.68
N SER A 78 -18.10 -5.45 19.46
CA SER A 78 -18.65 -6.13 18.28
C SER A 78 -18.56 -5.21 17.06
N PRO A 79 -17.90 -5.61 15.96
CA PRO A 79 -17.27 -6.91 15.67
C PRO A 79 -15.82 -7.04 16.16
N LYS A 80 -15.37 -8.29 16.39
CA LYS A 80 -14.08 -8.63 17.02
C LYS A 80 -12.83 -8.10 16.28
N ASN A 81 -12.93 -7.83 14.98
CA ASN A 81 -11.82 -7.36 14.16
C ASN A 81 -12.22 -6.07 13.45
N TRP A 82 -11.41 -5.04 13.65
CA TRP A 82 -11.47 -3.81 12.88
C TRP A 82 -10.15 -3.58 12.16
N TYR A 83 -10.27 -3.09 10.94
CA TYR A 83 -9.16 -2.62 10.12
C TYR A 83 -9.22 -1.11 10.07
N TYR A 84 -8.05 -0.46 10.21
CA TYR A 84 -7.96 0.99 10.27
C TYR A 84 -6.92 1.52 9.30
N THR A 85 -7.16 2.71 8.78
CA THR A 85 -6.16 3.50 8.06
C THR A 85 -6.27 4.97 8.46
N VAL A 86 -5.15 5.67 8.43
CA VAL A 86 -5.07 7.11 8.75
C VAL A 86 -4.50 7.82 7.54
N VAL A 87 -5.23 8.84 7.08
CA VAL A 87 -4.88 9.67 5.94
C VAL A 87 -4.50 11.05 6.43
N GLY A 88 -3.31 11.53 6.11
CA GLY A 88 -2.93 12.92 6.32
C GLY A 88 -3.47 13.80 5.19
N ILE A 89 -3.95 15.00 5.53
CA ILE A 89 -4.33 16.04 4.56
C ILE A 89 -3.33 17.18 4.69
N ASP A 90 -2.77 17.63 3.57
CA ASP A 90 -1.86 18.78 3.53
C ASP A 90 -2.61 20.13 3.45
N ALA A 91 -1.86 21.23 3.53
CA ALA A 91 -2.42 22.59 3.48
C ALA A 91 -3.14 22.91 2.15
N ASN A 92 -2.89 22.15 1.08
CA ASN A 92 -3.56 22.30 -0.22
C ASN A 92 -4.80 21.40 -0.34
N GLY A 93 -5.15 20.63 0.70
CA GLY A 93 -6.25 19.68 0.69
C GLY A 93 -5.91 18.35 0.01
N LEU A 94 -4.62 18.07 -0.26
CA LEU A 94 -4.19 16.81 -0.85
C LEU A 94 -4.06 15.74 0.24
N ARG A 95 -4.56 14.54 -0.06
CA ARG A 95 -4.58 13.39 0.84
C ARG A 95 -3.32 12.53 0.64
N SER A 96 -2.74 12.04 1.73
CA SER A 96 -1.70 11.01 1.71
C SER A 96 -2.28 9.68 1.18
N PRO A 97 -1.44 8.75 0.70
CA PRO A 97 -1.92 7.42 0.33
C PRO A 97 -2.56 6.72 1.54
N ALA A 98 -3.82 6.34 1.43
CA ALA A 98 -4.59 5.68 2.49
C ALA A 98 -4.21 4.19 2.60
N SER A 99 -2.97 3.87 2.99
CA SER A 99 -2.38 2.51 3.03
C SER A 99 -2.52 1.66 1.76
N SER A 100 -3.11 2.21 0.71
CA SER A 100 -3.07 1.74 -0.66
C SER A 100 -1.79 2.31 -1.23
N ALA A 101 -0.80 1.44 -1.43
CA ALA A 101 0.39 1.77 -2.19
C ALA A 101 -0.05 2.48 -3.48
N PHE A 102 0.55 3.62 -3.78
CA PHE A 102 0.32 4.30 -5.04
C PHE A 102 1.60 4.30 -5.89
N PRO A 103 1.53 3.86 -7.17
CA PRO A 103 0.47 3.03 -7.76
C PRO A 103 0.23 1.72 -7.00
N GLU A 104 -0.88 1.02 -7.28
CA GLU A 104 -1.16 -0.26 -6.61
C GLU A 104 0.00 -1.23 -6.81
N SER A 105 0.40 -1.92 -5.75
CA SER A 105 1.41 -2.96 -5.83
C SER A 105 0.88 -4.16 -6.60
N VAL A 106 1.69 -4.70 -7.52
CA VAL A 106 1.45 -6.04 -8.07
C VAL A 106 1.70 -7.06 -6.96
N SER A 107 0.63 -7.62 -6.42
CA SER A 107 0.68 -8.54 -5.27
C SER A 107 0.57 -10.02 -5.65
N ASP A 108 0.31 -10.29 -6.94
CA ASP A 108 0.08 -11.64 -7.47
C ASP A 108 1.23 -12.15 -8.35
N LEU A 109 2.43 -11.55 -8.24
CA LEU A 109 3.60 -12.03 -8.96
C LEU A 109 3.91 -13.48 -8.57
N ARG A 110 3.79 -14.39 -9.54
CA ARG A 110 4.04 -15.82 -9.40
C ARG A 110 5.23 -16.24 -10.21
N LEU A 111 6.03 -17.15 -9.65
CA LEU A 111 7.17 -17.77 -10.30
C LEU A 111 6.84 -19.23 -10.61
N ARG A 112 7.11 -19.68 -11.83
CA ARG A 112 6.97 -21.07 -12.26
C ARG A 112 8.18 -21.49 -13.09
N VAL A 113 8.62 -22.74 -12.93
CA VAL A 113 9.54 -23.40 -13.86
C VAL A 113 8.68 -24.32 -14.75
N PRO A 114 8.56 -24.06 -16.06
CA PRO A 114 7.75 -24.89 -16.95
C PRO A 114 8.29 -26.32 -17.08
N ASP A 115 7.40 -27.30 -17.06
CA ASP A 115 7.77 -28.71 -17.19
C ASP A 115 8.50 -28.97 -18.52
N GLY A 116 9.62 -29.69 -18.46
CA GLY A 116 10.41 -30.04 -19.65
C GLY A 116 11.40 -28.98 -20.13
N SER A 117 11.47 -27.81 -19.48
CA SER A 117 12.53 -26.81 -19.73
C SER A 117 13.42 -26.65 -18.50
N PRO A 118 14.62 -27.26 -18.46
CA PRO A 118 15.51 -27.15 -17.30
C PRO A 118 16.17 -25.75 -17.17
N ALA A 119 15.72 -24.73 -17.90
CA ALA A 119 16.43 -23.46 -17.99
C ALA A 119 15.56 -22.22 -18.13
N THR A 120 14.24 -22.26 -17.88
CA THR A 120 13.37 -21.08 -18.00
C THR A 120 12.56 -20.86 -16.73
N LEU A 121 12.58 -19.62 -16.25
CA LEU A 121 11.69 -19.11 -15.22
C LEU A 121 10.60 -18.27 -15.87
N GLU A 122 9.36 -18.57 -15.52
CA GLU A 122 8.18 -17.85 -15.93
C GLU A 122 7.69 -16.99 -14.75
N LEU A 123 7.53 -15.69 -15.01
CA LEU A 123 6.96 -14.70 -14.09
C LEU A 123 5.57 -14.31 -14.62
N ARG A 124 4.55 -14.44 -13.78
CA ARG A 124 3.16 -14.09 -14.11
C ARG A 124 2.60 -13.07 -13.15
N TRP A 125 1.87 -12.10 -13.66
CA TRP A 125 1.14 -11.13 -12.86
C TRP A 125 -0.06 -10.57 -13.61
N THR A 126 -0.98 -9.92 -12.90
CA THR A 126 -2.09 -9.20 -13.52
C THR A 126 -1.89 -7.69 -13.49
N GLY A 127 -2.44 -7.02 -14.50
CA GLY A 127 -2.52 -5.56 -14.54
C GLY A 127 -3.33 -5.02 -13.36
N VAL A 128 -2.74 -4.07 -12.64
CA VAL A 128 -3.38 -3.29 -11.58
C VAL A 128 -3.86 -1.95 -12.13
N GLU A 129 -4.88 -1.36 -11.52
CA GLU A 129 -5.29 0.01 -11.84
C GLU A 129 -4.42 1.02 -11.09
N GLY A 130 -4.34 2.23 -11.64
CA GLY A 130 -4.05 3.37 -10.80
C GLY A 130 -5.10 3.42 -9.70
N GLY A 131 -4.69 3.24 -8.45
CA GLY A 131 -5.59 3.32 -7.31
C GLY A 131 -5.13 4.43 -6.39
N LEU A 132 -5.87 5.54 -6.35
CA LEU A 132 -5.66 6.59 -5.35
C LEU A 132 -6.90 6.58 -4.47
N ASN A 133 -6.77 6.07 -3.24
CA ASN A 133 -7.88 5.99 -2.28
C ASN A 133 -9.08 5.15 -2.75
N GLY A 134 -8.86 4.07 -3.51
CA GLY A 134 -9.93 3.29 -4.14
C GLY A 134 -10.67 4.02 -5.28
N ALA A 135 -10.43 5.31 -5.51
CA ALA A 135 -10.85 5.99 -6.73
C ALA A 135 -9.86 5.65 -7.88
N PRO A 136 -10.25 5.88 -9.15
CA PRO A 136 -9.31 5.82 -10.26
C PRO A 136 -8.14 6.77 -9.98
N GLY A 137 -6.98 6.21 -9.70
CA GLY A 137 -5.71 6.92 -9.69
C GLY A 137 -5.21 7.16 -11.11
N PRO A 138 -4.09 7.91 -11.26
CA PRO A 138 -3.34 8.00 -12.50
C PRO A 138 -3.25 6.65 -13.21
N ALA A 139 -3.59 6.61 -14.50
CA ALA A 139 -3.41 5.39 -15.28
C ALA A 139 -1.99 4.85 -15.09
N ILE A 140 -1.87 3.54 -14.87
CA ILE A 140 -0.57 2.87 -14.93
C ILE A 140 -0.06 3.08 -16.34
N GLU A 141 1.09 3.70 -16.48
CA GLU A 141 1.74 3.91 -17.77
C GLU A 141 2.52 2.65 -18.16
N LYS A 142 3.19 2.04 -17.18
CA LYS A 142 4.09 0.91 -17.41
C LYS A 142 4.36 0.09 -16.14
N TYR A 143 4.97 -1.07 -16.34
CA TYR A 143 5.53 -1.90 -15.27
C TYR A 143 7.03 -2.06 -15.51
N ASN A 144 7.82 -1.92 -14.46
CA ASN A 144 9.25 -2.19 -14.50
C ASN A 144 9.54 -3.47 -13.71
N LEU A 145 10.18 -4.43 -14.38
CA LEU A 145 10.70 -5.64 -13.76
C LEU A 145 12.18 -5.46 -13.48
N TYR A 146 12.56 -5.66 -12.23
CA TYR A 146 13.91 -5.62 -11.75
C TYR A 146 14.33 -7.00 -11.24
N GLY A 147 15.62 -7.31 -11.32
CA GLY A 147 16.13 -8.54 -10.73
C GLY A 147 17.65 -8.59 -10.65
N ARG A 148 18.16 -9.38 -9.70
CA ARG A 148 19.60 -9.57 -9.50
C ARG A 148 19.93 -10.87 -8.74
N PRO A 149 21.17 -11.40 -8.80
CA PRO A 149 21.58 -12.65 -8.16
C PRO A 149 21.86 -12.53 -6.64
N SER A 150 21.14 -11.65 -5.95
CA SER A 150 21.17 -11.45 -4.50
C SER A 150 19.85 -10.78 -4.06
N LEU A 151 19.65 -10.58 -2.75
CA LEU A 151 18.48 -9.84 -2.25
C LEU A 151 18.40 -8.49 -2.97
N LEU A 152 17.26 -8.15 -3.58
CA LEU A 152 17.05 -6.86 -4.24
C LEU A 152 16.18 -5.97 -3.35
N PRO A 153 16.74 -5.01 -2.59
CA PRO A 153 15.97 -4.01 -1.87
C PRO A 153 15.34 -3.02 -2.84
N ARG A 154 14.25 -2.38 -2.42
CA ARG A 154 13.56 -1.42 -3.27
C ARG A 154 14.43 -0.21 -3.66
N ALA A 155 15.23 0.29 -2.73
CA ALA A 155 16.14 1.41 -2.97
C ALA A 155 17.14 1.13 -4.12
N GLU A 156 17.32 -0.13 -4.50
CA GLU A 156 18.20 -0.56 -5.58
C GLU A 156 17.45 -0.88 -6.90
N CYS A 157 16.12 -0.70 -6.95
CA CYS A 157 15.32 -0.83 -8.18
C CYS A 157 15.53 0.40 -9.07
N SER A 158 16.68 0.42 -9.75
CA SER A 158 17.08 1.44 -10.71
C SER A 158 17.41 0.79 -12.06
N ASP A 159 17.75 1.60 -13.05
CA ASP A 159 18.20 1.18 -14.39
C ASP A 159 19.28 0.09 -14.35
N ALA A 160 20.15 0.10 -13.34
CA ALA A 160 21.21 -0.89 -13.17
C ALA A 160 20.70 -2.31 -12.90
N ASN A 161 19.50 -2.45 -12.32
CA ASN A 161 18.89 -3.75 -12.00
C ASN A 161 17.61 -3.99 -12.81
N ARG A 162 17.28 -3.13 -13.79
CA ARG A 162 16.05 -3.24 -14.59
C ARG A 162 16.25 -4.28 -15.69
N LEU A 163 15.42 -5.31 -15.67
CA LEU A 163 15.42 -6.40 -16.65
C LEU A 163 14.53 -6.07 -17.83
N ALA A 164 13.35 -5.49 -17.57
CA ALA A 164 12.37 -5.19 -18.60
C ALA A 164 11.42 -4.07 -18.18
N THR A 165 10.82 -3.43 -19.19
CA THR A 165 9.69 -2.50 -19.03
C THR A 165 8.55 -2.96 -19.92
N PHE A 166 7.35 -2.99 -19.37
CA PHE A 166 6.12 -3.39 -20.04
C PHE A 166 5.17 -2.21 -20.07
N GLY A 167 4.40 -2.04 -21.15
CA GLY A 167 3.36 -1.01 -21.21
C GLY A 167 2.25 -1.26 -20.19
N SER A 168 1.32 -0.30 -20.10
CA SER A 168 0.10 -0.44 -19.29
C SER A 168 -0.63 -1.75 -19.64
N LEU A 169 -1.01 -2.49 -18.61
CA LEU A 169 -1.86 -3.66 -18.73
C LEU A 169 -3.26 -3.22 -18.31
N GLY A 170 -4.29 -3.63 -19.04
CA GLY A 170 -5.65 -3.45 -18.57
C GLY A 170 -5.83 -4.18 -17.23
N ARG A 171 -6.70 -3.66 -16.35
CA ARG A 171 -6.98 -4.31 -15.07
C ARG A 171 -7.31 -5.79 -15.24
N GLY A 172 -6.65 -6.65 -14.45
CA GLY A 172 -6.89 -8.08 -14.46
C GLY A 172 -6.40 -8.81 -15.71
N GLN A 173 -5.78 -8.11 -16.67
CA GLN A 173 -5.12 -8.77 -17.79
C GLN A 173 -3.82 -9.39 -17.30
N GLU A 174 -3.65 -10.69 -17.55
CA GLU A 174 -2.43 -11.41 -17.18
C GLU A 174 -1.31 -11.08 -18.18
N HIS A 175 -0.10 -10.91 -17.64
CA HIS A 175 1.13 -10.86 -18.41
C HIS A 175 2.04 -12.01 -17.98
N VAL A 176 2.80 -12.52 -18.95
CA VAL A 176 3.77 -13.59 -18.77
C VAL A 176 5.13 -13.11 -19.27
N PHE A 177 6.16 -13.24 -18.45
CA PHE A 177 7.54 -12.98 -18.82
C PHE A 177 8.39 -14.22 -18.58
N GLU A 178 9.16 -14.62 -19.57
CA GLU A 178 10.06 -15.76 -19.48
C GLU A 178 11.51 -15.27 -19.48
N THR A 179 12.32 -15.78 -18.55
CA THR A 179 13.75 -15.51 -18.48
C THR A 179 14.53 -16.79 -18.23
N PRO A 180 15.75 -16.93 -18.77
CA PRO A 180 16.59 -18.07 -18.46
C PRO A 180 16.85 -18.21 -16.96
N LEU A 181 16.76 -19.43 -16.43
CA LEU A 181 17.13 -19.76 -15.06
C LEU A 181 18.66 -19.91 -15.00
N THR A 182 19.36 -18.92 -14.45
CA THR A 182 20.81 -19.01 -14.25
C THR A 182 21.12 -20.01 -13.13
N SER A 183 21.77 -21.12 -13.45
CA SER A 183 22.06 -22.18 -12.47
C SER A 183 22.94 -21.66 -11.32
N GLY A 184 22.54 -21.93 -10.08
CA GLY A 184 23.39 -21.74 -8.89
C GLY A 184 23.35 -20.36 -8.22
N ALA A 185 22.52 -19.42 -8.70
CA ALA A 185 22.36 -18.11 -8.07
C ALA A 185 20.93 -17.91 -7.54
N PHE A 186 20.82 -17.46 -6.29
CA PHE A 186 19.57 -16.92 -5.75
C PHE A 186 19.23 -15.63 -6.50
N VAL A 187 18.13 -15.58 -7.24
CA VAL A 187 17.70 -14.36 -7.94
C VAL A 187 16.48 -13.79 -7.25
N SER A 188 16.57 -12.52 -6.85
CA SER A 188 15.40 -11.76 -6.39
C SER A 188 14.83 -10.97 -7.55
N TYR A 189 13.50 -10.87 -7.61
CA TYR A 189 12.78 -10.06 -8.57
C TYR A 189 11.88 -9.06 -7.84
N GLN A 190 11.75 -7.86 -8.41
CA GLN A 190 10.73 -6.90 -8.02
C GLN A 190 9.99 -6.43 -9.25
N LEU A 191 8.66 -6.38 -9.18
CA LEU A 191 7.81 -5.87 -10.24
C LEU A 191 7.04 -4.67 -9.72
N LEU A 192 7.25 -3.53 -10.35
CA LEU A 192 6.76 -2.24 -9.88
C LEU A 192 5.91 -1.62 -10.97
N SER A 193 4.65 -1.34 -10.67
CA SER A 193 3.80 -0.51 -11.51
C SER A 193 4.28 0.94 -11.43
N GLN A 194 4.18 1.68 -12.53
CA GLN A 194 4.56 3.09 -12.64
C GLN A 194 3.44 3.89 -13.29
N ASP A 195 3.10 5.05 -12.73
CA ASP A 195 2.13 5.96 -13.32
C ASP A 195 2.76 6.89 -14.39
N TYR A 196 1.92 7.66 -15.08
CA TYR A 196 2.36 8.62 -16.12
C TYR A 196 3.24 9.76 -15.59
N LYS A 197 3.37 9.93 -14.27
CA LYS A 197 4.25 10.92 -13.64
C LYS A 197 5.60 10.32 -13.25
N GLY A 198 5.80 9.03 -13.49
CA GLY A 198 7.02 8.32 -13.14
C GLY A 198 7.03 7.78 -11.70
N THR A 199 5.91 7.77 -11.00
CA THR A 199 5.78 7.24 -9.62
C THR A 199 5.65 5.75 -9.64
N GLU A 200 6.43 5.04 -8.83
CA GLU A 200 6.38 3.59 -8.74
C GLU A 200 5.80 3.11 -7.39
N ALA A 201 5.04 2.01 -7.40
CA ALA A 201 4.34 1.48 -6.22
C ALA A 201 5.29 1.20 -5.05
N VAL A 202 4.95 1.62 -3.82
CA VAL A 202 5.77 1.37 -2.62
C VAL A 202 5.11 0.28 -1.76
N TRP A 203 5.86 -0.78 -1.42
CA TRP A 203 5.48 -1.77 -0.40
C TRP A 203 5.91 -1.33 1.00
#